data_AF-A0A7X5L623-F1
#
_entry.id   AF-A0A7X5L623-F1
#
_cell.length_a   1.000
_cell.length_b   1.000
_cell.length_c   1.000
_cell.angle_alpha   90.00
_cell.angle_beta   90.00
_cell.angle_gamma   90.00
#
_symmetry.space_group_name_H-M   'P 1'
#
loop_
_entity.id
_entity.type
_entity.pdbx_description
1 polymer ?
#
loop_
_entity_poly.entity_id
_entity_poly.type
_entity_poly.pdbx_seq_one_letter_code
_entity_poly.pdbx_strand_id
1 'polypeptide(L)'
;MDLKGKKVGVALTGSFCTFEKMFAELEKLTAAGADVYPILSNASQSIQSRFGKPDTYVTKIKEITGREPITSIEGAEPIGPKAYLDVLAILPCTGNTAAKLANGITDTPVLMAAKAHMRNNKPLVISISTNDGLGMNLKNIGVLCNSKNIYFVPFGQDNYEKKPNSLVAHTQLLIPTLEMALEHKQYQPILMDYQSDKDSQ
;
A
#
# COMPACT_ATOMS: atom_id res chain seq x y z
N MET A 1 4.32 15.73 -9.37
CA MET A 1 3.00 16.30 -9.77
C MET A 1 2.08 16.34 -8.56
N ASP A 2 1.23 17.37 -8.40
CA ASP A 2 0.20 17.43 -7.32
C ASP A 2 -0.88 16.34 -7.49
N LEU A 3 -1.43 15.85 -6.38
CA LEU A 3 -2.48 14.83 -6.31
C LEU A 3 -3.90 15.38 -6.45
N LYS A 4 -4.09 16.71 -6.42
CA LYS A 4 -5.42 17.32 -6.57
C LYS A 4 -6.12 16.87 -7.86
N GLY A 5 -7.31 16.28 -7.71
CA GLY A 5 -8.13 15.76 -8.80
C GLY A 5 -7.65 14.43 -9.40
N LYS A 6 -6.57 13.84 -8.89
CA LYS A 6 -6.09 12.52 -9.32
C LYS A 6 -6.92 11.41 -8.72
N LYS A 7 -7.18 10.37 -9.51
CA LYS A 7 -7.90 9.17 -9.07
C LYS A 7 -6.91 8.17 -8.50
N VAL A 8 -6.87 8.04 -7.18
CA VAL A 8 -5.89 7.24 -6.45
C VAL A 8 -6.55 5.97 -5.91
N GLY A 9 -6.14 4.81 -6.41
CA GLY A 9 -6.53 3.54 -5.79
C GLY A 9 -5.75 3.31 -4.52
N VAL A 10 -6.40 3.03 -3.40
CA VAL A 10 -5.73 2.66 -2.15
C VAL A 10 -6.16 1.27 -1.72
N ALA A 11 -5.25 0.32 -1.91
CA ALA A 11 -5.44 -1.10 -1.66
C ALA A 11 -4.90 -1.49 -0.28
N LEU A 12 -5.78 -2.03 0.57
CA LEU A 12 -5.51 -2.29 1.98
C LEU A 12 -5.37 -3.80 2.24
N THR A 13 -4.32 -4.20 2.97
CA THR A 13 -4.04 -5.62 3.30
C THR A 13 -3.91 -5.87 4.81
N GLY A 14 -3.80 -7.14 5.22
CA GLY A 14 -3.98 -7.62 6.60
C GLY A 14 -2.92 -7.26 7.66
N SER A 15 -2.24 -6.12 7.57
CA SER A 15 -1.30 -5.63 8.61
C SER A 15 -2.00 -4.66 9.58
N PHE A 16 -2.89 -5.18 10.43
CA PHE A 16 -3.82 -4.38 11.25
C PHE A 16 -3.14 -3.43 12.26
N CYS A 17 -1.95 -3.76 12.74
CA CYS A 17 -1.19 -2.87 13.63
C CYS A 17 -0.81 -1.53 13.00
N THR A 18 -0.89 -1.41 11.67
CA THR A 18 -0.56 -0.18 10.94
C THR A 18 -1.80 0.60 10.49
N PHE A 19 -3.01 0.20 10.90
CA PHE A 19 -4.25 0.81 10.41
C PHE A 19 -4.40 2.27 10.85
N GLU A 20 -3.97 2.64 12.06
CA GLU A 20 -3.99 4.04 12.49
C GLU A 20 -3.16 4.94 11.59
N LYS A 21 -1.92 4.53 11.30
CA LYS A 21 -1.04 5.23 10.35
C LYS A 21 -1.66 5.28 8.95
N MET A 22 -2.27 4.19 8.51
CA MET A 22 -2.96 4.12 7.22
C MET A 22 -4.15 5.09 7.15
N PHE A 23 -4.98 5.20 8.20
CA PHE A 23 -6.09 6.14 8.24
C PHE A 23 -5.60 7.59 8.17
N ALA A 24 -4.54 7.92 8.90
CA ALA A 24 -3.94 9.25 8.83
C ALA A 24 -3.45 9.59 7.41
N GLU A 25 -2.86 8.63 6.68
CA GLU A 25 -2.46 8.85 5.30
C GLU A 25 -3.65 8.92 4.33
N LEU A 26 -4.74 8.18 4.55
CA LEU A 26 -5.97 8.32 3.78
C LEU A 26 -6.58 9.73 3.96
N GLU A 27 -6.64 10.24 5.19
CA GLU A 27 -7.14 11.58 5.50
C GLU A 27 -6.30 12.66 4.83
N LYS A 28 -4.97 12.52 4.84
CA LYS A 28 -4.06 13.44 4.12
C LYS A 28 -4.28 13.39 2.61
N LEU A 29 -4.48 12.20 2.04
CA LEU A 29 -4.73 12.04 0.60
C LEU A 29 -6.02 12.74 0.17
N THR A 30 -7.10 12.55 0.92
CA THR A 30 -8.37 13.21 0.60
C THR A 30 -8.31 14.72 0.85
N ALA A 31 -7.62 15.17 1.90
CA ALA A 31 -7.36 16.58 2.17
C ALA A 31 -6.51 17.25 1.08
N ALA A 32 -5.58 16.52 0.45
CA ALA A 32 -4.84 16.96 -0.73
C ALA A 32 -5.70 17.05 -2.01
N GLY A 33 -6.98 16.67 -1.94
CA GLY A 33 -7.93 16.74 -3.05
C GLY A 33 -7.84 15.56 -4.01
N ALA A 34 -7.21 14.45 -3.62
CA ALA A 34 -7.23 13.22 -4.39
C ALA A 34 -8.62 12.54 -4.31
N ASP A 35 -9.07 11.97 -5.43
CA ASP A 35 -10.26 11.13 -5.49
C ASP A 35 -9.87 9.69 -5.16
N VAL A 36 -10.06 9.29 -3.90
CA VAL A 36 -9.53 8.04 -3.35
C VAL A 36 -10.51 6.87 -3.52
N TYR A 37 -10.07 5.82 -4.20
CA TYR A 37 -10.81 4.57 -4.43
C TYR A 37 -10.29 3.45 -3.51
N PRO A 38 -10.98 3.14 -2.39
CA PRO A 38 -10.54 2.09 -1.48
C PRO A 38 -10.76 0.69 -2.07
N ILE A 39 -9.78 -0.20 -1.88
CA ILE A 39 -9.82 -1.62 -2.28
C ILE A 39 -9.41 -2.47 -1.09
N LEU A 40 -10.19 -3.48 -0.73
CA LEU A 40 -9.94 -4.32 0.45
C LEU A 40 -9.59 -5.74 0.07
N SER A 41 -8.48 -6.25 0.61
CA SER A 41 -8.18 -7.69 0.55
C SER A 41 -9.19 -8.51 1.37
N ASN A 42 -9.32 -9.81 1.06
CA ASN A 42 -10.13 -10.74 1.87
C ASN A 42 -9.71 -10.69 3.35
N ALA A 43 -8.40 -10.61 3.62
CA ALA A 43 -7.86 -10.53 4.97
C ALA A 43 -8.35 -9.28 5.72
N SER A 44 -8.29 -8.09 5.09
CA SER A 44 -8.79 -6.84 5.68
C SER A 44 -10.31 -6.82 5.89
N GLN A 45 -11.05 -7.69 5.20
CA GLN A 45 -12.51 -7.79 5.33
C GLN A 45 -12.96 -8.77 6.41
N SER A 46 -12.15 -9.78 6.76
CA SER A 46 -12.61 -10.90 7.60
C SER A 46 -11.85 -11.08 8.91
N ILE A 47 -10.60 -10.62 9.02
CA ILE A 47 -9.79 -10.87 10.21
C ILE A 47 -10.10 -9.82 11.28
N GLN A 48 -10.68 -10.28 12.38
CA GLN A 48 -10.75 -9.52 13.61
C GLN A 48 -9.38 -9.58 14.32
N SER A 49 -8.90 -8.43 14.79
CA SER A 49 -7.66 -8.37 15.56
C SER A 49 -7.87 -7.58 16.85
N ARG A 50 -6.87 -7.60 17.73
CA ARG A 50 -6.86 -6.75 18.94
C ARG A 50 -6.93 -5.25 18.64
N PHE A 51 -6.67 -4.84 17.39
CA PHE A 51 -6.69 -3.44 16.97
C PHE A 51 -8.10 -2.98 16.56
N GLY A 52 -9.09 -3.90 16.48
CA GLY A 52 -10.45 -3.59 16.03
C GLY A 52 -11.06 -4.65 15.10
N LYS A 53 -12.32 -4.40 14.71
CA LYS A 53 -13.16 -5.30 13.91
C LYS A 53 -13.28 -4.81 12.46
N PRO A 54 -13.44 -5.71 11.47
CA PRO A 54 -13.59 -5.33 10.07
C PRO A 54 -14.62 -4.24 9.80
N ASP A 55 -15.82 -4.36 10.37
CA ASP A 55 -16.91 -3.38 10.17
C ASP A 55 -16.50 -1.96 10.59
N THR A 56 -15.74 -1.83 11.68
CA THR A 56 -15.27 -0.53 12.17
C THR A 56 -14.32 0.13 11.18
N TYR A 57 -13.38 -0.65 10.63
CA TYR A 57 -12.43 -0.11 9.67
C TYR A 57 -13.09 0.22 8.33
N VAL A 58 -14.00 -0.63 7.86
CA VAL A 58 -14.75 -0.40 6.62
C VAL A 58 -15.54 0.89 6.71
N THR A 59 -16.26 1.11 7.82
CA THR A 59 -17.00 2.36 8.06
C THR A 59 -16.08 3.57 8.06
N LYS A 60 -14.96 3.51 8.78
CA LYS A 60 -13.98 4.60 8.81
C LYS A 60 -13.39 4.90 7.42
N ILE A 61 -13.11 3.89 6.61
CA ILE A 61 -12.63 4.09 5.23
C ILE A 61 -13.68 4.82 4.39
N LYS A 62 -14.96 4.43 4.51
CA LYS A 62 -16.06 5.10 3.79
C LYS A 62 -16.19 6.56 4.22
N GLU A 63 -16.10 6.83 5.52
CA GLU A 63 -16.16 8.19 6.07
C GLU A 63 -15.02 9.07 5.54
N ILE A 64 -13.79 8.53 5.50
CA ILE A 64 -12.62 9.28 5.03
C ILE A 64 -12.66 9.51 3.52
N THR A 65 -13.01 8.47 2.75
CA THR A 65 -12.89 8.47 1.28
C THR A 65 -14.15 8.91 0.54
N GLY A 66 -15.31 8.89 1.22
CA GLY A 66 -16.61 9.10 0.59
C GLY A 66 -17.01 8.00 -0.42
N ARG A 67 -16.34 6.84 -0.41
CA ARG A 67 -16.55 5.77 -1.40
C ARG A 67 -16.75 4.40 -0.74
N GLU A 68 -17.60 3.61 -1.40
CA GLU A 68 -17.73 2.18 -1.12
C GLU A 68 -16.46 1.42 -1.54
N PRO A 69 -15.86 0.61 -0.65
CA PRO A 69 -14.68 -0.16 -1.01
C PRO A 69 -14.96 -1.26 -2.03
N ILE A 70 -14.00 -1.47 -2.93
CA ILE A 70 -13.97 -2.64 -3.80
C ILE A 70 -13.53 -3.84 -2.97
N THR A 71 -14.41 -4.83 -2.83
CA THR A 71 -14.23 -5.98 -1.92
C THR A 71 -14.15 -7.33 -2.62
N SER A 72 -14.34 -7.38 -3.94
CA SER A 72 -14.30 -8.63 -4.71
C SER A 72 -13.35 -8.53 -5.91
N ILE A 73 -12.95 -9.69 -6.43
CA ILE A 73 -12.10 -9.77 -7.62
C ILE A 73 -12.85 -9.21 -8.83
N GLU A 74 -14.14 -9.52 -8.94
CA GLU A 74 -15.05 -9.03 -9.98
C GLU A 74 -15.21 -7.51 -9.91
N GLY A 75 -15.24 -6.94 -8.71
CA GLY A 75 -15.30 -5.48 -8.53
C GLY A 75 -13.98 -4.78 -8.88
N ALA A 76 -12.85 -5.48 -8.76
CA ALA A 76 -11.53 -4.95 -9.08
C ALA A 76 -11.18 -5.06 -10.57
N GLU A 77 -11.72 -6.04 -11.29
CA GLU A 77 -11.46 -6.26 -12.72
C GLU A 77 -11.68 -5.00 -13.57
N PRO A 78 -12.77 -4.21 -13.40
CA PRO A 78 -13.05 -3.03 -14.20
C PRO A 78 -11.98 -1.92 -14.13
N ILE A 79 -11.09 -1.94 -13.13
CA ILE A 79 -9.92 -1.02 -13.07
C ILE A 79 -9.10 -1.12 -14.35
N GLY A 80 -9.00 -2.32 -14.93
CA GLY A 80 -8.25 -2.59 -16.16
C GLY A 80 -8.88 -1.97 -17.40
N PRO A 81 -10.03 -2.48 -17.88
CA PRO A 81 -10.64 -2.01 -19.12
C PRO A 81 -11.13 -0.57 -19.05
N LYS A 82 -11.58 -0.08 -17.89
CA LYS A 82 -12.00 1.33 -17.74
C LYS A 82 -10.83 2.28 -17.48
N ALA A 83 -9.67 1.76 -17.06
CA ALA A 83 -8.43 2.50 -16.85
C ALA A 83 -8.56 3.81 -16.05
N TYR A 84 -9.48 3.86 -15.09
CA TYR A 84 -9.91 5.12 -14.47
C TYR A 84 -8.98 5.64 -13.36
N LEU A 85 -8.12 4.80 -12.78
CA LEU A 85 -7.15 5.22 -11.77
C LEU A 85 -5.91 5.82 -12.42
N ASP A 86 -5.34 6.87 -11.84
CA ASP A 86 -4.06 7.45 -12.29
C ASP A 86 -2.87 6.74 -11.64
N VAL A 87 -3.01 6.36 -10.37
CA VAL A 87 -2.02 5.64 -9.57
C VAL A 87 -2.72 4.72 -8.58
N LEU A 88 -2.08 3.60 -8.22
CA LEU A 88 -2.58 2.67 -7.21
C LEU A 88 -1.51 2.48 -6.14
N ALA A 89 -1.88 2.57 -4.87
CA ALA A 89 -1.03 2.30 -3.72
C ALA A 89 -1.49 1.03 -3.00
N ILE A 90 -0.58 0.15 -2.58
CA ILE A 90 -0.86 -0.92 -1.61
C ILE A 90 -0.33 -0.48 -0.24
N LEU A 91 -1.24 -0.20 0.70
CA LEU A 91 -0.95 0.40 1.99
C LEU A 91 -1.81 -0.23 3.10
N PRO A 92 -1.24 -0.96 4.05
CA PRO A 92 0.07 -1.59 4.00
C PRO A 92 0.11 -2.71 2.94
N CYS A 93 1.30 -3.06 2.46
CA CYS A 93 1.57 -4.26 1.68
C CYS A 93 2.24 -5.31 2.57
N THR A 94 1.50 -6.36 2.94
CA THR A 94 2.07 -7.50 3.71
C THR A 94 3.08 -8.29 2.89
N GLY A 95 3.98 -9.01 3.56
CA GLY A 95 4.91 -9.94 2.90
C GLY A 95 4.20 -10.99 2.04
N ASN A 96 3.04 -11.50 2.48
CA ASN A 96 2.22 -12.41 1.67
C ASN A 96 1.71 -11.73 0.37
N THR A 97 1.21 -10.49 0.46
CA THR A 97 0.79 -9.75 -0.74
C THR A 97 1.98 -9.47 -1.66
N ALA A 98 3.12 -9.04 -1.13
CA ALA A 98 4.33 -8.80 -1.90
C ALA A 98 4.82 -10.08 -2.61
N ALA A 99 4.86 -11.21 -1.91
CA ALA A 99 5.22 -12.51 -2.48
C ALA A 99 4.29 -12.92 -3.61
N LYS A 100 2.97 -12.82 -3.40
CA LYS A 100 1.98 -13.15 -4.44
C LYS A 100 2.10 -12.24 -5.66
N LEU A 101 2.24 -10.93 -5.44
CA LEU A 101 2.40 -9.95 -6.51
C LEU A 101 3.67 -10.23 -7.34
N ALA A 102 4.80 -10.47 -6.68
CA ALA A 102 6.08 -10.78 -7.33
C ALA A 102 6.02 -12.06 -8.19
N ASN A 103 5.09 -12.97 -7.88
CA ASN A 103 4.89 -14.23 -8.59
C ASN A 103 3.63 -14.23 -9.50
N GLY A 104 3.04 -13.06 -9.76
CA GLY A 104 1.91 -12.91 -10.69
C GLY A 104 0.58 -13.51 -10.22
N ILE A 105 0.42 -13.77 -8.92
CA ILE A 105 -0.80 -14.33 -8.34
C ILE A 105 -1.85 -13.22 -8.15
N THR A 106 -3.11 -13.48 -8.53
CA THR A 106 -4.22 -12.52 -8.41
C THR A 106 -5.47 -13.09 -7.76
N ASP A 107 -5.30 -13.70 -6.59
CA ASP A 107 -6.35 -14.39 -5.83
C ASP A 107 -7.03 -13.52 -4.75
N THR A 108 -6.83 -12.20 -4.79
CA THR A 108 -7.50 -11.23 -3.91
C THR A 108 -7.92 -9.99 -4.70
N PRO A 109 -8.91 -9.22 -4.21
CA PRO A 109 -9.31 -7.95 -4.84
C PRO A 109 -8.13 -6.98 -5.02
N VAL A 110 -7.23 -6.91 -4.02
CA VAL A 110 -6.02 -6.08 -4.06
C VAL A 110 -5.06 -6.51 -5.17
N LEU A 111 -4.77 -7.81 -5.28
CA LEU A 111 -3.86 -8.30 -6.32
C LEU A 111 -4.48 -8.19 -7.72
N MET A 112 -5.80 -8.40 -7.83
CA MET A 112 -6.53 -8.16 -9.08
C MET A 112 -6.47 -6.68 -9.47
N ALA A 113 -6.72 -5.77 -8.53
CA ALA A 113 -6.63 -4.33 -8.77
C ALA A 113 -5.23 -3.91 -9.21
N ALA A 114 -4.17 -4.42 -8.56
CA ALA A 114 -2.79 -4.16 -8.94
C ALA A 114 -2.50 -4.65 -10.38
N LYS A 115 -2.85 -5.90 -10.72
CA LYS A 115 -2.68 -6.44 -12.08
C LYS A 115 -3.47 -5.63 -13.11
N ALA A 116 -4.74 -5.36 -12.83
CA ALA A 116 -5.64 -4.64 -13.74
C ALA A 116 -5.16 -3.21 -13.97
N HIS A 117 -4.66 -2.53 -12.95
CA HIS A 117 -4.06 -1.21 -13.06
C HIS A 117 -2.77 -1.23 -13.89
N MET A 118 -1.86 -2.16 -13.58
CA MET A 118 -0.58 -2.31 -14.28
C MET A 118 -0.72 -2.69 -15.76
N ARG A 119 -1.82 -3.36 -16.16
CA ARG A 119 -2.16 -3.62 -17.57
C ARG A 119 -2.08 -2.35 -18.43
N ASN A 120 -2.38 -1.19 -17.83
CA ASN A 120 -2.40 0.10 -18.51
C ASN A 120 -1.08 0.87 -18.41
N ASN A 121 0.02 0.22 -18.02
CA ASN A 121 1.34 0.83 -17.77
C ASN A 121 1.33 1.97 -16.74
N LYS A 122 0.36 1.95 -15.82
CA LYS A 122 0.21 2.98 -14.79
C LYS A 122 1.00 2.64 -13.51
N PRO A 123 1.43 3.64 -12.73
CA PRO A 123 2.26 3.44 -11.55
C PRO A 123 1.54 2.68 -10.43
N LEU A 124 2.22 1.69 -9.86
CA LEU A 124 1.87 0.97 -8.64
C LEU A 124 2.87 1.35 -7.54
N VAL A 125 2.38 1.83 -6.40
CA VAL A 125 3.19 2.20 -5.23
C VAL A 125 3.01 1.18 -4.12
N ILE A 126 4.11 0.69 -3.53
CA ILE A 126 4.11 -0.32 -2.48
C ILE A 126 4.59 0.30 -1.17
N SER A 127 3.78 0.20 -0.12
CA SER A 127 4.16 0.52 1.26
C SER A 127 4.38 -0.78 2.04
N ILE A 128 5.59 -1.34 1.96
CA ILE A 128 5.93 -2.64 2.58
C ILE A 128 5.74 -2.62 4.11
N SER A 129 5.19 -3.70 4.66
CA SER A 129 5.09 -3.92 6.11
C SER A 129 5.15 -5.43 6.38
N THR A 130 6.33 -5.92 6.73
CA THR A 130 6.53 -7.35 6.96
C THR A 130 7.75 -7.66 7.83
N ASN A 131 7.67 -8.72 8.63
CA ASN A 131 8.73 -9.11 9.56
C ASN A 131 9.79 -10.05 8.95
N ASP A 132 9.58 -10.56 7.74
CA ASP A 132 10.50 -11.41 6.98
C ASP A 132 11.06 -10.72 5.73
N GLY A 133 11.06 -9.38 5.73
CA GLY A 133 11.46 -8.52 4.62
C GLY A 133 12.91 -8.70 4.19
N LEU A 134 13.85 -8.85 5.13
CA LEU A 134 15.24 -9.25 4.85
C LEU A 134 15.44 -10.79 4.85
N GLY A 135 14.37 -11.55 5.08
CA GLY A 135 14.35 -13.01 5.07
C GLY A 135 13.80 -13.56 3.75
N MET A 136 12.77 -14.40 3.84
CA MET A 136 12.16 -15.07 2.67
C MET A 136 11.60 -14.08 1.64
N ASN A 137 11.17 -12.89 2.08
CA ASN A 137 10.58 -11.89 1.21
C ASN A 137 11.58 -10.96 0.51
N LEU A 138 12.87 -10.98 0.88
CA LEU A 138 13.86 -10.09 0.27
C LEU A 138 13.93 -10.26 -1.24
N LYS A 139 13.89 -11.52 -1.72
CA LYS A 139 13.84 -11.83 -3.15
C LYS A 139 12.62 -11.24 -3.85
N ASN A 140 11.45 -11.26 -3.20
CA ASN A 140 10.20 -10.76 -3.76
C ASN A 140 10.22 -9.24 -3.82
N ILE A 141 10.70 -8.58 -2.75
CA ILE A 141 10.89 -7.13 -2.71
C ILE A 141 11.89 -6.70 -3.79
N GLY A 142 13.01 -7.42 -3.96
CA GLY A 142 13.98 -7.15 -5.00
C GLY A 142 13.40 -7.27 -6.42
N VAL A 143 12.63 -8.32 -6.70
CA VAL A 143 11.91 -8.48 -7.98
C VAL A 143 10.96 -7.31 -8.23
N LEU A 144 10.18 -6.91 -7.22
CA LEU A 144 9.25 -5.78 -7.33
C LEU A 144 9.97 -4.44 -7.53
N CYS A 145 11.09 -4.20 -6.83
CA CYS A 145 11.89 -2.99 -7.01
C CYS A 145 12.47 -2.87 -8.43
N ASN A 146 12.77 -3.99 -9.08
CA ASN A 146 13.30 -4.03 -10.45
C ASN A 146 12.19 -4.05 -11.52
N SER A 147 10.91 -4.07 -11.12
CA SER A 147 9.80 -4.21 -12.06
C SER A 147 9.32 -2.86 -12.58
N LYS A 148 9.04 -2.79 -13.88
CA LYS A 148 8.55 -1.58 -14.53
C LYS A 148 7.24 -1.10 -13.90
N ASN A 149 7.15 0.22 -13.67
CA ASN A 149 6.00 0.91 -13.08
C ASN A 149 5.66 0.52 -11.63
N ILE A 150 6.55 -0.20 -10.94
CA ILE A 150 6.43 -0.43 -9.50
C ILE A 150 7.39 0.50 -8.78
N TYR A 151 6.87 1.20 -7.77
CA TYR A 151 7.60 2.13 -6.92
C TYR A 151 7.35 1.79 -5.46
N PHE A 152 8.22 2.25 -4.59
CA PHE A 152 8.14 1.97 -3.16
C PHE A 152 8.07 3.28 -2.37
N VAL A 153 7.20 3.31 -1.37
CA VAL A 153 7.35 4.27 -0.28
C VAL A 153 8.66 3.92 0.42
N PRO A 154 9.53 4.90 0.73
CA PRO A 154 10.80 4.62 1.39
C PRO A 154 10.63 3.75 2.62
N PHE A 155 11.56 2.82 2.84
CA PHE A 155 11.42 1.81 3.88
C PHE A 155 12.77 1.47 4.53
N GLY A 156 12.71 0.85 5.70
CA GLY A 156 13.87 0.38 6.43
C GLY A 156 13.51 -0.57 7.56
N GLN A 157 14.50 -0.93 8.38
CA GLN A 157 14.29 -1.78 9.56
C GLN A 157 13.66 -0.96 10.69
N ASP A 158 12.48 -1.35 11.14
CA ASP A 158 11.74 -0.62 12.18
C ASP A 158 12.20 -1.00 13.60
N ASN A 159 12.71 -2.21 13.79
CA ASN A 159 13.31 -2.65 15.05
C ASN A 159 14.30 -3.78 14.78
N TYR A 160 15.55 -3.44 14.45
CA TYR A 160 16.56 -4.43 14.08
C TYR A 160 16.98 -5.33 15.25
N GLU A 161 16.89 -4.85 16.50
CA GLU A 161 17.24 -5.64 17.69
C GLU A 161 16.25 -6.78 17.94
N LYS A 162 14.94 -6.49 17.90
CA LYS A 162 13.89 -7.47 18.20
C LYS A 162 13.37 -8.19 16.96
N LYS A 163 13.46 -7.56 15.79
CA LYS A 163 12.93 -8.05 14.52
C LYS A 163 13.93 -7.78 13.39
N PRO A 164 15.11 -8.43 13.39
CA PRO A 164 16.20 -8.12 12.46
C PRO A 164 15.80 -8.21 10.99
N ASN A 165 14.82 -9.06 10.64
CA ASN A 165 14.36 -9.20 9.26
C ASN A 165 13.20 -8.27 8.87
N SER A 166 12.70 -7.44 9.79
CA SER A 166 11.54 -6.60 9.55
C SER A 166 11.87 -5.42 8.64
N LEU A 167 11.01 -5.18 7.65
CA LEU A 167 11.02 -3.99 6.81
C LEU A 167 9.65 -3.33 6.85
N VAL A 168 9.63 -2.04 7.15
CA VAL A 168 8.42 -1.22 7.21
C VAL A 168 8.65 0.06 6.43
N ALA A 169 7.62 0.52 5.73
CA ALA A 169 7.63 1.78 5.01
C ALA A 169 7.37 2.99 5.93
N HIS A 170 8.05 4.08 5.63
CA HIS A 170 7.83 5.42 6.16
C HIS A 170 6.55 5.99 5.56
N THR A 171 5.39 5.54 6.06
CA THR A 171 4.06 5.84 5.49
C THR A 171 3.79 7.34 5.31
N GLN A 172 4.39 8.20 6.11
CA GLN A 172 4.32 9.66 5.98
C GLN A 172 4.88 10.19 4.64
N LEU A 173 5.67 9.39 3.93
CA LEU A 173 6.22 9.69 2.61
C LEU A 173 5.35 9.11 1.48
N LEU A 174 4.14 8.63 1.77
CA LEU A 174 3.23 8.09 0.77
C LEU A 174 2.90 9.13 -0.32
N ILE A 175 2.43 10.31 0.07
CA ILE A 175 2.07 11.38 -0.87
C ILE A 175 3.24 11.74 -1.79
N PRO A 176 4.43 12.15 -1.30
CA PRO A 176 5.53 12.49 -2.18
C PRO A 176 5.99 11.31 -3.05
N THR A 177 5.82 10.07 -2.58
CA THR A 177 6.07 8.88 -3.40
C THR A 177 5.06 8.75 -4.55
N LEU A 178 3.77 8.96 -4.29
CA LEU A 178 2.73 8.95 -5.33
C LEU A 178 2.95 10.04 -6.38
N GLU A 179 3.31 11.24 -5.94
CA GLU A 179 3.59 12.38 -6.80
C GLU A 179 4.77 12.11 -7.76
N MET A 180 5.81 11.43 -7.27
CA MET A 180 6.96 11.00 -8.08
C MET A 180 6.61 9.81 -8.98
N ALA A 181 5.82 8.86 -8.49
CA ALA A 181 5.38 7.70 -9.26
C ALA A 181 4.51 8.11 -10.46
N LEU A 182 3.69 9.15 -10.33
CA LEU A 182 2.95 9.76 -11.44
C LEU A 182 3.86 10.35 -12.53
N GLU A 183 5.10 10.69 -12.20
CA GLU A 183 6.15 11.10 -13.14
C GLU A 183 7.04 9.93 -13.59
N HIS A 184 6.64 8.70 -13.25
CA HIS A 184 7.41 7.48 -13.46
C HIS A 184 8.81 7.50 -12.83
N LYS A 185 8.94 8.13 -11.66
CA LYS A 185 10.19 8.21 -10.89
C LYS A 185 10.00 7.57 -9.52
N GLN A 186 11.03 6.85 -9.07
CA GLN A 186 11.13 6.42 -7.68
C GLN A 186 11.51 7.61 -6.81
N TYR A 187 10.78 7.83 -5.72
CA TYR A 187 11.18 8.79 -4.69
C TYR A 187 12.50 8.35 -4.05
N GLN A 188 13.41 9.30 -3.80
CA GLN A 188 14.72 9.03 -3.21
C GLN A 188 14.95 9.87 -1.94
N PRO A 189 15.65 9.34 -0.93
CA PRO A 189 16.20 7.97 -0.85
C PRO A 189 15.09 6.92 -0.63
N ILE A 190 15.21 5.76 -1.28
CA ILE A 190 14.29 4.62 -1.07
C ILE A 190 14.57 3.85 0.23
N LEU A 191 15.84 3.75 0.64
CA LEU A 191 16.23 3.11 1.90
C LEU A 191 16.43 4.19 2.97
N MET A 192 15.71 4.07 4.08
CA MET A 192 15.73 5.04 5.17
C MET A 192 15.69 4.36 6.52
N ASP A 193 16.58 4.74 7.42
CA ASP A 193 16.58 4.25 8.80
C ASP A 193 15.38 4.79 9.58
N TYR A 194 14.83 3.94 10.46
CA TYR A 194 14.00 4.42 11.55
C TYR A 194 14.94 4.94 12.63
N GLN A 195 14.78 6.21 13.01
CA GLN A 195 15.52 6.74 14.14
C GLN A 195 15.19 5.89 15.37
N SER A 196 16.21 5.30 15.98
CA SER A 196 16.09 4.74 17.32
C SER A 196 15.75 5.89 18.25
N ASP A 197 14.63 5.83 18.97
CA ASP A 197 14.38 6.73 20.11
C ASP A 197 15.52 6.56 21.11
N LYS A 198 16.58 7.37 20.97
CA LYS A 198 17.71 7.41 21.89
C LYS A 198 17.41 8.24 23.14
N ASP A 199 16.24 8.86 23.21
CA ASP A 199 15.84 9.79 24.28
C ASP A 199 14.89 9.17 25.31
N SER A 200 14.85 7.84 25.45
CA SER A 200 14.11 7.16 26.52
C SER A 200 14.99 6.22 27.36
N GLN A 201 16.14 6.74 27.81
CA GLN A 201 16.85 6.26 29.00
C GLN A 201 16.59 7.19 30.18
#